data_AF-A0A6A4GF29-F1
#
_entry.id   AF-A0A6A4GF29-F1
#
_cell.length_a   1.000
_cell.length_b   1.000
_cell.length_c   1.000
_cell.angle_alpha   90.00
_cell.angle_beta   90.00
_cell.angle_gamma   90.00
#
_symmetry.space_group_name_H-M   'P 1'
#
loop_
_entity.id
_entity.type
_entity.pdbx_description
1 polymer ?
#
loop_
_entity_poly.entity_id
_entity_poly.type
_entity_poly.pdbx_seq_one_letter_code
_entity_poly.pdbx_strand_id
1 'polypeptide(L)'
;MTSGNSSLNVPTFPEASQLLGQDTWRAFKDRVELNVEVRGLKGYLDGSIPKPTSAMYIYTAQTSSLPDSQFPSPSEWTQRERMVASIIYLNCTDPIGIGIERANTSSKTWTYLLKKYESRDEQRIHIADTTLREHKFNPDTTSMEDHEKKMRNLLRSLHNLGGTCNDHQFRLIVIASMPDTWKDYILNVPGIFSSEAFTYLHRLYLDKVGRTNGGEDDYVKKQVAALFAKHLATQAASSSTPTPKRERPICTNPPCPTKVGHTIDRCWAKGGGAEGKAPKSWKDKYSMKASAIDSTSPIDVYVGATYSPKNTDGSLMPF
;
A
#
# COMPACT_ATOMS: atom_id res chain seq x y z
N MET A 1 12.81 12.81 -62.34
CA MET A 1 12.55 11.79 -61.32
C MET A 1 13.56 11.97 -60.20
N THR A 2 13.11 12.32 -58.99
CA THR A 2 13.98 12.49 -57.82
C THR A 2 14.37 11.11 -57.30
N SER A 3 15.60 10.70 -57.56
CA SER A 3 16.18 9.51 -56.91
C SER A 3 16.24 9.78 -55.42
N GLY A 4 15.36 9.12 -54.65
CA GLY A 4 15.31 9.25 -53.20
C GLY A 4 16.54 8.59 -52.59
N ASN A 5 17.62 9.36 -52.46
CA ASN A 5 18.74 9.02 -51.57
C ASN A 5 18.24 9.09 -50.13
N SER A 6 17.47 8.08 -49.71
CA SER A 6 17.16 7.78 -48.33
C SER A 6 18.49 7.63 -47.60
N SER A 7 18.87 8.66 -46.84
CA SER A 7 20.14 8.67 -46.12
C SER A 7 20.22 7.41 -45.26
N LEU A 8 21.33 6.67 -45.38
CA LEU A 8 21.56 5.39 -44.70
C LEU A 8 21.80 5.64 -43.20
N ASN A 9 20.78 6.13 -42.50
CA ASN A 9 20.86 6.46 -41.09
C ASN A 9 20.87 5.16 -40.28
N VAL A 10 22.03 4.84 -39.70
CA VAL A 10 22.21 3.72 -38.78
C VAL A 10 21.71 4.18 -37.40
N PRO A 11 20.68 3.53 -36.84
CA PRO A 11 20.13 3.89 -35.54
C PRO A 11 21.17 3.71 -34.43
N THR A 12 21.27 4.69 -33.54
CA THR A 12 21.94 4.56 -32.24
C THR A 12 20.91 4.13 -31.20
N PHE A 13 21.17 3.04 -30.49
CA PHE A 13 20.33 2.54 -29.42
C PHE A 13 20.63 3.29 -28.11
N PRO A 14 19.65 3.42 -27.20
CA PRO A 14 19.90 3.87 -25.83
C PRO A 14 20.97 2.98 -25.17
N GLU A 15 21.78 3.55 -24.28
CA GLU A 15 22.88 2.85 -23.57
C GLU A 15 22.41 1.52 -22.93
N ALA A 16 21.24 1.52 -22.27
CA ALA A 16 20.62 0.34 -21.68
C ALA A 16 20.16 -0.75 -22.68
N SER A 17 20.35 -0.54 -23.99
CA SER A 17 20.08 -1.49 -25.07
C SER A 17 21.27 -1.66 -26.03
N GLN A 18 22.43 -1.07 -25.73
CA GLN A 18 23.68 -1.37 -26.42
C GLN A 18 24.28 -2.68 -25.88
N LEU A 19 25.02 -3.41 -26.71
CA LEU A 19 25.67 -4.65 -26.28
C LEU A 19 26.92 -4.36 -25.45
N LEU A 20 26.79 -4.56 -24.14
CA LEU A 20 27.89 -4.62 -23.17
C LEU A 20 28.22 -6.08 -22.80
N GLY A 21 27.20 -6.92 -22.65
CA GLY A 21 27.35 -8.33 -22.26
C GLY A 21 26.00 -9.06 -22.16
N GLN A 22 25.97 -10.14 -21.37
CA GLN A 22 24.77 -10.99 -21.19
C GLN A 22 23.56 -10.20 -20.67
N ASP A 23 23.75 -9.28 -19.74
CA ASP A 23 22.67 -8.50 -19.13
C ASP A 23 21.97 -7.55 -20.11
N THR A 24 22.67 -7.12 -21.17
CA THR A 24 22.14 -6.27 -22.23
C THR A 24 21.74 -7.05 -23.48
N TRP A 25 22.17 -8.31 -23.61
CA TRP A 25 22.02 -9.11 -24.82
C TRP A 25 20.58 -9.13 -25.34
N ARG A 26 19.60 -9.40 -24.48
CA ARG A 26 18.19 -9.48 -24.86
C ARG A 26 17.66 -8.15 -25.42
N ALA A 27 17.89 -7.05 -24.72
CA ALA A 27 17.47 -5.72 -25.16
C ALA A 27 18.19 -5.29 -26.46
N PHE A 28 19.46 -5.65 -26.62
CA PHE A 28 20.20 -5.43 -27.86
C PHE A 28 19.61 -6.26 -29.02
N LYS A 29 19.36 -7.56 -28.80
CA LYS A 29 18.80 -8.47 -29.80
C LYS A 29 17.47 -7.95 -30.32
N ASP A 30 16.52 -7.68 -29.42
CA ASP A 30 15.19 -7.16 -29.74
C ASP A 30 15.28 -5.86 -30.58
N ARG A 31 16.26 -4.99 -30.29
CA ARG A 31 16.49 -3.74 -31.03
C ARG A 31 17.11 -3.96 -32.41
N VAL A 32 18.04 -4.90 -32.57
CA VAL A 32 18.60 -5.25 -33.89
C VAL A 32 17.52 -5.86 -34.77
N GLU A 33 16.79 -6.87 -34.28
CA GLU A 33 15.74 -7.55 -35.03
C GLU A 33 14.65 -6.55 -35.49
N LEU A 34 14.13 -5.72 -34.59
CA LEU A 34 13.13 -4.69 -34.93
C LEU A 34 13.62 -3.70 -36.01
N ASN A 35 14.87 -3.21 -35.90
CA ASN A 35 15.41 -2.24 -36.86
C ASN A 35 15.72 -2.86 -38.23
N VAL A 36 16.03 -4.15 -38.26
CA VAL A 36 16.29 -4.90 -39.49
C VAL A 36 14.97 -5.28 -40.17
N GLU A 37 13.96 -5.73 -39.41
CA GLU A 37 12.65 -6.10 -39.92
C GLU A 37 11.88 -4.92 -40.51
N VAL A 38 11.81 -3.77 -39.81
CA VAL A 38 11.13 -2.56 -40.30
C VAL A 38 11.76 -1.97 -41.57
N ARG A 39 12.98 -2.42 -41.92
CA ARG A 39 13.71 -2.01 -43.13
C ARG A 39 13.71 -3.08 -44.24
N GLY A 40 13.08 -4.24 -44.02
CA GLY A 40 13.12 -5.37 -44.96
C GLY A 40 14.50 -6.02 -45.10
N LEU A 41 15.39 -5.87 -44.11
CA LEU A 41 16.79 -6.31 -44.19
C LEU A 41 17.06 -7.67 -43.52
N LYS A 42 16.02 -8.40 -43.09
CA LYS A 42 16.14 -9.64 -42.30
C LYS A 42 17.03 -10.68 -42.98
N GLY A 43 16.91 -10.81 -44.30
CA GLY A 43 17.69 -11.77 -45.08
C GLY A 43 19.21 -11.51 -45.14
N TYR A 44 19.67 -10.30 -44.79
CA TYR A 44 21.09 -10.01 -44.61
C TYR A 44 21.55 -10.46 -43.21
N LEU A 45 20.74 -10.18 -42.18
CA LEU A 45 21.01 -10.53 -40.78
C LEU A 45 21.09 -12.04 -40.54
N ASP A 46 20.18 -12.82 -41.14
CA ASP A 46 20.22 -14.29 -41.07
C ASP A 46 21.08 -14.94 -42.18
N GLY A 47 21.42 -14.19 -43.22
CA GLY A 47 22.23 -14.65 -44.36
C GLY A 47 21.47 -15.42 -45.44
N SER A 48 20.13 -15.42 -45.40
CA SER A 48 19.28 -16.03 -46.44
C SER A 48 19.34 -15.32 -47.80
N ILE A 49 19.76 -14.05 -47.86
CA ILE A 49 20.07 -13.34 -49.11
C ILE A 49 21.60 -13.43 -49.36
N PRO A 50 22.07 -14.36 -50.21
CA PRO A 50 23.49 -14.55 -50.45
C PRO A 50 24.10 -13.42 -51.28
N LYS A 51 25.43 -13.27 -51.20
CA LYS A 51 26.16 -12.32 -52.04
C LYS A 51 26.01 -12.70 -53.53
N PRO A 52 25.56 -11.78 -54.41
CA PRO A 52 25.44 -12.07 -55.85
C PRO A 52 26.78 -12.45 -56.48
N THR A 53 26.78 -13.54 -57.25
CA THR A 53 27.93 -13.98 -58.06
C THR A 53 27.94 -13.27 -59.41
N SER A 54 29.13 -12.93 -59.94
CA SER A 54 29.28 -12.15 -61.18
C SER A 54 28.50 -12.70 -62.39
N ALA A 55 28.40 -14.03 -62.51
CA ALA A 55 27.66 -14.70 -63.59
C ALA A 55 26.13 -14.44 -63.56
N MET A 56 25.57 -14.03 -62.42
CA MET A 56 24.14 -13.79 -62.24
C MET A 56 23.68 -12.42 -62.79
N TYR A 57 24.62 -11.55 -63.18
CA TYR A 57 24.38 -10.11 -63.37
C TYR A 57 24.24 -9.64 -64.82
N ILE A 58 24.11 -10.57 -65.77
CA ILE A 58 24.10 -10.26 -67.22
C ILE A 58 22.78 -9.62 -67.70
N TYR A 59 21.70 -9.61 -66.88
CA TYR A 59 20.35 -9.30 -67.39
C TYR A 59 19.39 -8.48 -66.49
N THR A 60 19.81 -7.90 -65.36
CA THR A 60 18.90 -7.16 -64.47
C THR A 60 19.02 -5.63 -64.59
N ALA A 61 17.87 -4.95 -64.59
CA ALA A 61 17.69 -3.61 -65.12
C ALA A 61 18.13 -2.45 -64.20
N GLN A 62 18.14 -1.23 -64.77
CA GLN A 62 18.62 0.04 -64.19
C GLN A 62 17.80 0.61 -63.02
N THR A 63 16.94 -0.18 -62.38
CA THR A 63 16.02 0.27 -61.32
C THR A 63 16.40 -0.36 -59.99
N SER A 64 16.40 0.40 -58.89
CA SER A 64 16.73 -0.15 -57.57
C SER A 64 15.69 -1.18 -57.13
N SER A 65 16.16 -2.29 -56.57
CA SER A 65 15.31 -3.36 -56.05
C SER A 65 14.73 -3.00 -54.67
N LEU A 66 13.68 -3.69 -54.24
CA LEU A 66 13.20 -3.59 -52.86
C LEU A 66 14.24 -4.15 -51.86
N PRO A 67 14.30 -3.66 -50.61
CA PRO A 67 15.28 -4.10 -49.60
C PRO A 67 15.34 -5.61 -49.38
N ASP A 68 14.19 -6.27 -49.43
CA ASP A 68 13.95 -7.70 -49.21
C ASP A 68 14.14 -8.58 -50.48
N SER A 69 14.56 -7.97 -51.61
CA SER A 69 14.84 -8.70 -52.85
C SER A 69 15.89 -9.80 -52.64
N GLN A 70 15.53 -11.02 -53.04
CA GLN A 70 16.43 -12.18 -53.07
C GLN A 70 17.50 -12.10 -54.17
N PHE A 71 17.35 -11.17 -55.12
CA PHE A 71 18.27 -10.97 -56.25
C PHE A 71 18.73 -9.51 -56.36
N PRO A 72 19.47 -8.99 -55.37
CA PRO A 72 19.92 -7.59 -55.34
C PRO A 72 21.14 -7.33 -56.26
N SER A 73 21.37 -6.04 -56.52
CA SER A 73 22.69 -5.42 -56.73
C SER A 73 23.92 -6.16 -56.18
N PRO A 74 25.11 -6.28 -56.82
CA PRO A 74 26.35 -6.41 -56.05
C PRO A 74 26.61 -5.15 -55.20
N SER A 75 26.19 -3.97 -55.69
CA SER A 75 26.30 -2.72 -54.93
C SER A 75 25.17 -2.56 -53.91
N GLU A 76 23.91 -2.84 -54.26
CA GLU A 76 22.80 -2.91 -53.29
C GLU A 76 23.08 -3.98 -52.21
N TRP A 77 23.55 -5.14 -52.66
CA TRP A 77 24.35 -6.18 -51.99
C TRP A 77 25.07 -5.62 -50.78
N THR A 78 26.18 -4.97 -51.15
CA THR A 78 27.19 -4.45 -50.24
C THR A 78 26.65 -3.33 -49.36
N GLN A 79 25.77 -2.47 -49.90
CA GLN A 79 25.20 -1.34 -49.15
C GLN A 79 24.28 -1.80 -48.02
N ARG A 80 23.37 -2.74 -48.31
CA ARG A 80 22.41 -3.29 -47.34
C ARG A 80 23.09 -4.16 -46.29
N GLU A 81 23.99 -5.04 -46.73
CA GLU A 81 24.83 -5.83 -45.84
C GLU A 81 25.66 -4.94 -44.89
N ARG A 82 26.27 -3.86 -45.40
CA ARG A 82 27.02 -2.91 -44.57
C ARG A 82 26.13 -2.08 -43.65
N MET A 83 24.86 -1.83 -43.99
CA MET A 83 23.90 -1.24 -43.06
C MET A 83 23.64 -2.17 -41.88
N VAL A 84 23.35 -3.46 -42.10
CA VAL A 84 23.09 -4.41 -41.00
C VAL A 84 24.35 -4.64 -40.16
N ALA A 85 25.51 -4.79 -40.79
CA ALA A 85 26.79 -4.90 -40.06
C ALA A 85 27.07 -3.65 -39.21
N SER A 86 26.75 -2.44 -39.71
CA SER A 86 26.87 -1.20 -38.95
C SER A 86 25.86 -1.08 -37.81
N ILE A 87 24.61 -1.55 -37.99
CA ILE A 87 23.60 -1.61 -36.92
C ILE A 87 24.10 -2.42 -35.74
N ILE A 88 24.71 -3.58 -36.00
CA ILE A 88 25.31 -4.42 -34.96
C ILE A 88 26.53 -3.71 -34.36
N TYR A 89 27.52 -3.37 -35.19
CA TYR A 89 28.84 -2.93 -34.73
C TYR A 89 28.81 -1.60 -33.97
N LEU A 90 28.02 -0.61 -34.41
CA LEU A 90 27.95 0.71 -33.78
C LEU A 90 27.09 0.75 -32.50
N ASN A 91 26.35 -0.33 -32.21
CA ASN A 91 25.56 -0.47 -30.99
C ASN A 91 26.15 -1.49 -30.00
N CYS A 92 27.43 -1.83 -30.15
CA CYS A 92 28.22 -2.57 -29.16
C CYS A 92 29.17 -1.59 -28.45
N THR A 93 29.23 -1.64 -27.13
CA THR A 93 30.05 -0.71 -26.32
C THR A 93 31.55 -0.96 -26.51
N ASP A 94 31.95 -2.22 -26.61
CA ASP A 94 33.28 -2.64 -27.04
C ASP A 94 33.18 -3.80 -28.05
N PRO A 95 33.08 -3.50 -29.37
CA PRO A 95 33.00 -4.54 -30.38
C PRO A 95 34.22 -5.48 -30.35
N ILE A 96 35.41 -4.96 -30.03
CA ILE A 96 36.67 -5.71 -30.12
C ILE A 96 36.79 -6.68 -28.94
N GLY A 97 36.57 -6.22 -27.72
CA GLY A 97 36.54 -7.08 -26.52
C GLY A 97 35.40 -8.10 -26.54
N ILE A 98 34.29 -7.81 -27.22
CA ILE A 98 33.22 -8.78 -27.47
C ILE A 98 33.61 -9.81 -28.55
N GLY A 99 34.63 -9.56 -29.37
CA GLY A 99 35.09 -10.47 -30.44
C GLY A 99 34.43 -10.24 -31.81
N ILE A 100 33.92 -9.03 -32.06
CA ILE A 100 33.30 -8.62 -33.33
C ILE A 100 34.35 -7.95 -34.24
N GLU A 101 34.71 -8.63 -35.33
CA GLU A 101 35.56 -8.06 -36.37
C GLU A 101 34.75 -7.22 -37.38
N ARG A 102 35.20 -6.00 -37.68
CA ARG A 102 34.58 -5.08 -38.67
C ARG A 102 34.50 -5.67 -40.10
N ALA A 103 35.35 -6.65 -40.40
CA ALA A 103 35.40 -7.30 -41.71
C ALA A 103 34.35 -8.41 -41.90
N ASN A 104 33.78 -8.94 -40.82
CA ASN A 104 32.79 -10.01 -40.88
C ASN A 104 31.49 -9.56 -41.57
N THR A 105 30.77 -10.54 -42.12
CA THR A 105 29.40 -10.32 -42.55
C THR A 105 28.49 -10.11 -41.33
N SER A 106 27.37 -9.43 -41.55
CA SER A 106 26.32 -9.24 -40.55
C SER A 106 25.82 -10.60 -40.04
N SER A 107 25.54 -11.54 -40.94
CA SER A 107 25.14 -12.93 -40.62
C SER A 107 26.17 -13.73 -39.83
N LYS A 108 27.46 -13.66 -40.17
CA LYS A 108 28.54 -14.32 -39.41
C LYS A 108 28.64 -13.74 -37.99
N THR A 109 28.51 -12.42 -37.88
CA THR A 109 28.54 -11.72 -36.59
C THR A 109 27.32 -12.07 -35.75
N TRP A 110 26.12 -12.06 -36.34
CA TRP A 110 24.87 -12.40 -35.68
C TRP A 110 24.87 -13.84 -35.15
N THR A 111 25.29 -14.79 -35.99
CA THR A 111 25.44 -16.21 -35.61
C THR A 111 26.42 -16.40 -34.45
N TYR A 112 27.53 -15.66 -34.44
CA TYR A 112 28.49 -15.67 -33.32
C TYR A 112 27.85 -15.16 -32.03
N LEU A 113 27.10 -14.05 -32.08
CA LEU A 113 26.44 -13.46 -30.92
C LEU A 113 25.33 -14.36 -30.35
N LEU A 114 24.47 -14.92 -31.21
CA LEU A 114 23.48 -15.95 -30.83
C LEU A 114 24.18 -17.09 -30.08
N LYS A 115 25.23 -17.68 -30.66
CA LYS A 115 25.99 -18.78 -30.03
C LYS A 115 26.64 -18.39 -28.70
N LYS A 116 27.07 -17.13 -28.53
CA LYS A 116 27.79 -16.64 -27.35
C LYS A 116 26.88 -16.30 -26.17
N TYR A 117 25.68 -15.78 -26.43
CA TYR A 117 24.78 -15.24 -25.40
C TYR A 117 23.46 -16.01 -25.25
N GLU A 118 23.11 -16.90 -26.19
CA GLU A 118 21.99 -17.84 -26.07
C GLU A 118 22.44 -19.26 -25.66
N SER A 119 23.75 -19.47 -25.43
CA SER A 119 24.24 -20.70 -24.81
C SER A 119 23.70 -20.80 -23.38
N ARG A 120 22.67 -21.64 -23.21
CA ARG A 120 21.96 -21.81 -21.94
C ARG A 120 22.87 -22.44 -20.89
N ASP A 121 23.32 -21.64 -19.93
CA ASP A 121 24.11 -22.07 -18.77
C ASP A 121 23.15 -22.30 -17.59
N GLU A 122 22.74 -23.57 -17.39
CA GLU A 122 21.82 -23.96 -16.33
C GLU A 122 22.35 -23.64 -14.94
N GLN A 123 23.68 -23.63 -14.74
CA GLN A 123 24.29 -23.29 -13.46
C GLN A 123 24.13 -21.79 -13.16
N ARG A 124 24.32 -20.91 -14.17
CA ARG A 124 24.02 -19.48 -14.02
C ARG A 124 22.55 -19.20 -13.78
N ILE A 125 21.65 -19.89 -14.50
CA ILE A 125 20.21 -19.78 -14.29
C ILE A 125 19.85 -20.16 -12.85
N HIS A 126 20.37 -21.29 -12.36
CA HIS A 126 20.14 -21.73 -10.99
C HIS A 126 20.66 -20.72 -9.95
N ILE A 127 21.89 -20.21 -10.11
CA ILE A 127 22.45 -19.18 -9.21
C ILE A 127 21.59 -17.91 -9.21
N ALA A 128 21.10 -17.48 -10.38
CA ALA A 128 20.24 -16.30 -10.49
C ALA A 128 18.85 -16.50 -9.85
N ASP A 129 18.22 -17.66 -10.04
CA ASP A 129 16.93 -18.01 -9.41
C ASP A 129 17.06 -18.14 -7.89
N THR A 130 18.12 -18.78 -7.39
CA THR A 130 18.46 -18.84 -5.96
C THR A 130 18.68 -17.43 -5.40
N THR A 131 19.49 -16.59 -6.06
CA THR A 131 19.73 -15.20 -5.64
C THR A 131 18.43 -14.39 -5.57
N LEU A 132 17.51 -14.59 -6.52
CA LEU A 132 16.19 -13.95 -6.54
C LEU A 132 15.30 -14.41 -5.38
N ARG A 133 15.32 -15.71 -5.03
CA ARG A 133 14.50 -16.30 -3.96
C ARG A 133 15.01 -16.01 -2.55
N GLU A 134 16.32 -15.95 -2.40
CA GLU A 134 16.99 -15.75 -1.11
C GLU A 134 17.07 -14.27 -0.72
N HIS A 135 16.92 -13.33 -1.67
CA HIS A 135 16.97 -11.91 -1.36
C HIS A 135 15.88 -11.50 -0.35
N LYS A 136 16.30 -10.87 0.76
CA LYS A 136 15.41 -10.38 1.82
C LYS A 136 15.40 -8.87 1.89
N PHE A 137 14.23 -8.31 2.18
CA PHE A 137 14.07 -6.91 2.53
C PHE A 137 14.66 -6.64 3.92
N ASN A 138 15.46 -5.58 4.03
CA ASN A 138 15.93 -5.07 5.31
C ASN A 138 15.38 -3.65 5.54
N PRO A 139 14.39 -3.46 6.44
CA PRO A 139 13.79 -2.15 6.70
C PRO A 139 14.74 -1.17 7.41
N ASP A 140 15.82 -1.67 8.03
CA ASP A 140 16.77 -0.84 8.77
C ASP A 140 17.81 -0.18 7.86
N THR A 141 17.97 -0.67 6.62
CA THR A 141 19.03 -0.22 5.69
C THR A 141 18.52 0.25 4.32
N THR A 142 17.27 -0.06 3.94
CA THR A 142 16.74 0.20 2.59
C THR A 142 15.27 0.60 2.61
N SER A 143 14.86 1.42 1.63
CA SER A 143 13.45 1.73 1.39
C SER A 143 12.72 0.55 0.70
N MET A 144 11.37 0.55 0.75
CA MET A 144 10.59 -0.45 0.00
C MET A 144 10.70 -0.23 -1.51
N GLU A 145 10.90 1.01 -1.95
CA GLU A 145 11.16 1.41 -3.34
C GLU A 145 12.49 0.82 -3.86
N ASP A 146 13.54 0.88 -3.05
CA ASP A 146 14.84 0.27 -3.38
C ASP A 146 14.75 -1.25 -3.42
N HIS A 147 14.00 -1.86 -2.49
CA HIS A 147 13.75 -3.30 -2.48
C HIS A 147 12.97 -3.76 -3.72
N GLU A 148 11.88 -3.08 -4.07
CA GLU A 148 11.13 -3.36 -5.30
C GLU A 148 12.01 -3.26 -6.54
N LYS A 149 12.80 -2.18 -6.66
CA LYS A 149 13.75 -1.98 -7.75
C LYS A 149 14.79 -3.10 -7.81
N LYS A 150 15.32 -3.53 -6.66
CA LYS A 150 16.29 -4.64 -6.57
C LYS A 150 15.66 -5.97 -6.99
N MET A 151 14.46 -6.30 -6.51
CA MET A 151 13.72 -7.50 -6.87
C MET A 151 13.39 -7.55 -8.37
N ARG A 152 12.93 -6.44 -8.96
CA ARG A 152 12.66 -6.33 -10.41
C ARG A 152 13.95 -6.47 -11.25
N ASN A 153 15.08 -5.98 -10.76
CA ASN A 153 16.37 -6.17 -11.42
C ASN A 153 16.86 -7.63 -11.34
N LEU A 154 16.70 -8.31 -10.20
CA LEU A 154 17.03 -9.74 -10.06
C LEU A 154 16.19 -10.61 -10.99
N LEU A 155 14.88 -10.33 -11.09
CA LEU A 155 13.98 -11.00 -12.05
C LEU A 155 14.45 -10.79 -13.51
N ARG A 156 14.86 -9.57 -13.86
CA ARG A 156 15.39 -9.26 -15.20
C ARG A 156 16.68 -10.05 -15.50
N SER A 157 17.62 -10.11 -14.55
CA SER A 157 18.84 -10.91 -14.72
C SER A 157 18.53 -12.40 -14.92
N LEU A 158 17.57 -12.96 -14.19
CA LEU A 158 17.10 -14.34 -14.40
C LEU A 158 16.54 -14.55 -15.83
N HIS A 159 15.66 -13.65 -16.29
CA HIS A 159 15.08 -13.72 -17.64
C HIS A 159 16.10 -13.48 -18.77
N ASN A 160 17.17 -12.72 -18.52
CA ASN A 160 18.29 -12.49 -19.45
C ASN A 160 19.20 -13.71 -19.60
N LEU A 161 19.22 -14.60 -18.60
CA LEU A 161 19.91 -15.90 -18.64
C LEU A 161 19.03 -17.01 -19.25
N GLY A 162 17.77 -16.71 -19.59
CA GLY A 162 16.81 -17.70 -20.09
C GLY A 162 16.04 -18.45 -18.99
N GLY A 163 16.20 -18.06 -17.72
CA GLY A 163 15.40 -18.59 -16.63
C GLY A 163 13.93 -18.15 -16.70
N THR A 164 13.03 -18.97 -16.18
CA THR A 164 11.59 -18.71 -16.19
C THR A 164 11.07 -18.40 -14.78
N CYS A 165 10.30 -17.32 -14.68
CA CYS A 165 9.57 -16.95 -13.48
C CYS A 165 8.37 -16.11 -13.92
N ASN A 166 7.15 -16.62 -13.74
CA ASN A 166 5.91 -15.90 -14.05
C ASN A 166 5.51 -14.95 -12.91
N ASP A 167 4.58 -14.03 -13.17
CA ASP A 167 4.24 -12.99 -12.19
C ASP A 167 3.67 -13.55 -10.87
N HIS A 168 2.93 -14.65 -10.91
CA HIS A 168 2.42 -15.34 -9.72
C HIS A 168 3.56 -15.97 -8.89
N GLN A 169 4.55 -16.60 -9.54
CA GLN A 169 5.75 -17.10 -8.87
C GLN A 169 6.56 -15.95 -8.28
N PHE A 170 6.74 -14.86 -9.02
CA PHE A 170 7.44 -13.67 -8.55
C PHE A 170 6.71 -13.00 -7.37
N ARG A 171 5.37 -12.95 -7.38
CA ARG A 171 4.55 -12.51 -6.23
C ARG A 171 4.85 -13.31 -4.97
N LEU A 172 4.87 -14.65 -5.06
CA LEU A 172 5.19 -15.51 -3.92
C LEU A 172 6.62 -15.27 -3.41
N ILE A 173 7.58 -15.05 -4.31
CA ILE A 173 8.96 -14.70 -3.96
C ILE A 173 9.03 -13.33 -3.26
N VAL A 174 8.29 -12.32 -3.74
CA VAL A 174 8.19 -10.99 -3.12
C VAL A 174 7.60 -11.07 -1.71
N ILE A 175 6.53 -11.86 -1.51
CA ILE A 175 5.96 -12.12 -0.18
C ILE A 175 7.00 -12.80 0.73
N ALA A 176 7.68 -13.84 0.23
CA ALA A 176 8.73 -14.55 0.96
C ALA A 176 10.01 -13.74 1.19
N SER A 177 10.20 -12.62 0.50
CA SER A 177 11.35 -11.71 0.69
C SER A 177 11.21 -10.84 1.94
N MET A 178 10.04 -10.74 2.54
CA MET A 178 9.82 -9.93 3.74
C MET A 178 10.53 -10.51 4.97
N PRO A 179 10.95 -9.66 5.93
CA PRO A 179 11.65 -10.12 7.12
C PRO A 179 10.73 -10.93 8.04
N ASP A 180 11.34 -11.82 8.83
CA ASP A 180 10.64 -12.73 9.75
C ASP A 180 9.72 -12.01 10.75
N THR A 181 10.06 -10.78 11.14
CA THR A 181 9.26 -9.92 12.03
C THR A 181 7.94 -9.46 11.40
N TRP A 182 7.74 -9.65 10.10
CA TRP A 182 6.55 -9.25 9.35
C TRP A 182 5.63 -10.44 8.99
N LYS A 183 5.96 -11.67 9.44
CA LYS A 183 5.23 -12.92 9.12
C LYS A 183 3.71 -12.80 9.24
N ASP A 184 3.19 -12.26 10.35
CA ASP A 184 1.74 -12.17 10.58
C ASP A 184 1.02 -11.24 9.58
N TYR A 185 1.71 -10.21 9.09
CA TYR A 185 1.16 -9.24 8.14
C TYR A 185 1.12 -9.82 6.72
N ILE A 186 2.08 -10.68 6.37
CA ILE A 186 2.21 -11.25 5.02
C ILE A 186 1.37 -12.52 4.79
N LEU A 187 0.69 -13.05 5.82
CA LEU A 187 -0.20 -14.20 5.70
C LEU A 187 -1.36 -13.97 4.71
N ASN A 188 -1.87 -12.73 4.63
CA ASN A 188 -3.06 -12.37 3.87
C ASN A 188 -2.81 -11.19 2.91
N VAL A 189 -1.69 -11.21 2.19
CA VAL A 189 -1.43 -10.20 1.14
C VAL A 189 -2.53 -10.33 0.06
N PRO A 190 -3.26 -9.24 -0.29
CA PRO A 190 -4.33 -9.28 -1.27
C PRO A 190 -3.81 -9.42 -2.71
N GLY A 191 -4.73 -9.61 -3.65
CA GLY A 191 -4.44 -9.69 -5.08
C GLY A 191 -3.79 -11.00 -5.53
N ILE A 192 -3.55 -11.12 -6.83
CA ILE A 192 -2.89 -12.28 -7.48
C ILE A 192 -1.61 -11.89 -8.22
N PHE A 193 -1.36 -10.59 -8.43
CA PHE A 193 -0.18 -10.08 -9.14
C PHE A 193 0.90 -9.53 -8.21
N SER A 194 2.15 -9.48 -8.70
CA SER A 194 3.30 -8.95 -7.95
C SER A 194 3.16 -7.45 -7.65
N SER A 195 2.55 -6.68 -8.55
CA SER A 195 2.26 -5.25 -8.38
C SER A 195 1.31 -4.97 -7.21
N GLU A 196 0.31 -5.83 -6.99
CA GLU A 196 -0.64 -5.72 -5.88
C GLU A 196 0.06 -6.04 -4.55
N ALA A 197 0.94 -7.04 -4.54
CA ALA A 197 1.77 -7.35 -3.38
C ALA A 197 2.73 -6.20 -3.03
N PHE A 198 3.44 -5.62 -4.00
CA PHE A 198 4.26 -4.42 -3.74
C PHE A 198 3.42 -3.24 -3.23
N THR A 199 2.25 -2.98 -3.82
CA THR A 199 1.33 -1.92 -3.36
C THR A 199 0.92 -2.11 -1.90
N TYR A 200 0.64 -3.36 -1.49
CA TYR A 200 0.35 -3.70 -0.10
C TYR A 200 1.56 -3.48 0.82
N LEU A 201 2.74 -3.96 0.41
CA LEU A 201 3.98 -3.89 1.20
C LEU A 201 4.50 -2.45 1.37
N HIS A 202 4.34 -1.59 0.36
CA HIS A 202 4.59 -0.14 0.46
C HIS A 202 3.73 0.50 1.54
N ARG A 203 2.41 0.21 1.55
CA ARG A 203 1.50 0.72 2.59
C ARG A 203 1.89 0.22 3.98
N LEU A 204 2.27 -1.06 4.09
CA LEU A 204 2.73 -1.66 5.36
C LEU A 204 4.03 -1.00 5.86
N TYR A 205 5.00 -0.77 4.96
CA TYR A 205 6.24 -0.07 5.26
C TYR A 205 5.98 1.35 5.77
N LEU A 206 5.11 2.11 5.10
CA LEU A 206 4.76 3.47 5.52
C LEU A 206 4.03 3.52 6.88
N ASP A 207 3.13 2.57 7.18
CA ASP A 207 2.52 2.46 8.51
C ASP A 207 3.57 2.15 9.59
N LYS A 208 4.53 1.26 9.29
CA LYS A 208 5.60 0.90 10.24
C LYS A 208 6.55 2.08 10.49
N VAL A 209 7.14 2.67 9.45
CA VAL A 209 8.05 3.82 9.57
C VAL A 209 7.34 5.03 10.18
N GLY A 210 6.09 5.28 9.80
CA GLY A 210 5.26 6.34 10.37
C GLY A 210 5.01 6.15 11.87
N ARG A 211 4.87 4.91 12.36
CA ARG A 211 4.79 4.61 13.80
C ARG A 211 6.13 4.75 14.52
N THR A 212 7.25 4.42 13.88
CA THR A 212 8.59 4.60 14.48
C THR A 212 8.87 6.09 14.73
N ASN A 213 8.62 6.94 13.72
CA ASN A 213 8.82 8.39 13.84
C ASN A 213 7.72 9.05 14.70
N GLY A 214 6.48 8.56 14.59
CA GLY A 214 5.37 9.02 15.43
C GLY A 214 5.47 8.61 16.90
N GLY A 215 6.33 7.64 17.25
CA GLY A 215 6.58 7.21 18.63
C GLY A 215 7.35 8.25 19.45
N GLU A 216 8.25 9.01 18.82
CA GLU A 216 8.95 10.12 19.43
C GLU A 216 7.99 11.30 19.67
N ASP A 217 7.13 11.56 18.68
CA ASP A 217 6.07 12.56 18.74
C ASP A 217 4.98 12.21 19.79
N ASP A 218 4.67 10.92 19.97
CA ASP A 218 3.76 10.40 21.01
C ASP A 218 4.41 10.38 22.40
N TYR A 219 5.73 10.14 22.50
CA TYR A 219 6.49 10.34 23.73
C TYR A 219 6.47 11.82 24.15
N VAL A 220 6.73 12.75 23.23
CA VAL A 220 6.66 14.19 23.49
C VAL A 220 5.23 14.60 23.84
N LYS A 221 4.19 14.12 23.13
CA LYS A 221 2.79 14.39 23.50
C LYS A 221 2.42 13.84 24.88
N LYS A 222 2.88 12.64 25.25
CA LYS A 222 2.71 12.08 26.60
C LYS A 222 3.46 12.88 27.66
N GLN A 223 4.66 13.36 27.36
CA GLN A 223 5.46 14.19 28.27
C GLN A 223 4.83 15.58 28.45
N VAL A 224 4.35 16.20 27.38
CA VAL A 224 3.59 17.47 27.40
C VAL A 224 2.27 17.29 28.14
N ALA A 225 1.53 16.21 27.91
CA ALA A 225 0.29 15.90 28.64
C ALA A 225 0.55 15.67 30.14
N ALA A 226 1.63 14.96 30.50
CA ALA A 226 2.04 14.76 31.88
C ALA A 226 2.50 16.07 32.55
N LEU A 227 3.20 16.94 31.82
CA LEU A 227 3.58 18.28 32.29
C LEU A 227 2.34 19.19 32.47
N PHE A 228 1.38 19.16 31.54
CA PHE A 228 0.10 19.85 31.69
C PHE A 228 -0.72 19.32 32.87
N ALA A 229 -0.81 18.00 33.05
CA ALA A 229 -1.49 17.40 34.19
C ALA A 229 -0.80 17.77 35.51
N LYS A 230 0.54 17.77 35.55
CA LYS A 230 1.32 18.23 36.71
C LYS A 230 1.15 19.72 36.97
N HIS A 231 1.08 20.56 35.93
CA HIS A 231 0.83 21.99 36.06
C HIS A 231 -0.59 22.28 36.57
N LEU A 232 -1.61 21.58 36.05
CA LEU A 232 -2.99 21.64 36.54
C LEU A 232 -3.10 21.17 38.00
N ALA A 233 -2.42 20.08 38.37
CA ALA A 233 -2.38 19.61 39.76
C ALA A 233 -1.65 20.60 40.69
N THR A 234 -0.59 21.26 40.20
CA THR A 234 0.14 22.28 40.96
C THR A 234 -0.70 23.56 41.11
N GLN A 235 -1.39 24.03 40.06
CA GLN A 235 -2.35 25.14 40.16
C GLN A 235 -3.51 24.80 41.11
N ALA A 236 -4.05 23.57 41.05
CA ALA A 236 -5.08 23.13 41.98
C ALA A 236 -4.59 23.14 43.44
N ALA A 237 -3.35 22.70 43.69
CA ALA A 237 -2.72 22.80 45.01
C ALA A 237 -2.46 24.26 45.44
N SER A 238 -2.02 25.14 44.53
CA SER A 238 -1.81 26.57 44.79
C SER A 238 -3.13 27.36 44.95
N SER A 239 -4.26 26.84 44.47
CA SER A 239 -5.59 27.44 44.65
C SER A 239 -6.25 27.11 45.99
N SER A 240 -5.51 26.52 46.93
CA SER A 240 -5.95 26.18 48.29
C SER A 240 -6.12 27.42 49.19
N THR A 241 -7.11 28.24 48.86
CA THR A 241 -7.72 29.16 49.83
C THR A 241 -8.31 28.35 51.00
N PRO A 242 -8.16 28.80 52.25
CA PRO A 242 -8.69 28.06 53.40
C PRO A 242 -10.21 27.99 53.31
N THR A 243 -10.75 26.78 53.26
CA THR A 243 -12.19 26.56 53.12
C THR A 243 -12.94 27.16 54.31
N PRO A 244 -13.94 28.05 54.10
CA PRO A 244 -14.79 28.47 55.19
C PRO A 244 -15.57 27.25 55.69
N LYS A 245 -15.59 27.05 57.01
CA LYS A 245 -16.36 25.98 57.64
C LYS A 245 -17.82 26.12 57.23
N ARG A 246 -18.31 25.21 56.37
CA ARG A 246 -19.72 25.15 55.99
C ARG A 246 -20.54 24.74 57.21
N GLU A 247 -21.14 25.73 57.87
CA GLU A 247 -22.15 25.50 58.89
C GLU A 247 -23.27 24.66 58.30
N ARG A 248 -23.65 23.59 59.01
CA ARG A 248 -24.73 22.71 58.54
C ARG A 248 -26.06 23.40 58.85
N PRO A 249 -26.98 23.57 57.89
CA PRO A 249 -28.24 24.26 58.13
C PRO A 249 -29.04 23.56 59.25
N ILE A 250 -29.60 24.37 60.14
CA ILE A 250 -30.36 23.90 61.30
C ILE A 250 -31.86 24.14 61.06
N CYS A 251 -32.67 23.12 61.29
CA CYS A 251 -34.11 23.12 61.13
C CYS A 251 -34.79 23.66 62.38
N THR A 252 -35.55 24.74 62.24
CA THR A 252 -36.28 25.40 63.33
C THR A 252 -37.57 24.68 63.72
N ASN A 253 -38.14 23.81 62.86
CA ASN A 253 -39.42 23.13 63.11
C ASN A 253 -39.40 22.34 64.43
N PRO A 254 -40.20 22.69 65.47
CA PRO A 254 -40.15 22.06 66.80
C PRO A 254 -40.21 20.52 66.77
N PRO A 255 -41.21 19.86 66.15
CA PRO A 255 -41.31 18.41 66.02
C PRO A 255 -40.29 17.73 65.09
N CYS A 256 -39.29 18.44 64.54
CA CYS A 256 -38.26 17.81 63.71
C CYS A 256 -37.36 16.85 64.51
N PRO A 257 -37.25 15.56 64.14
CA PRO A 257 -36.43 14.58 64.87
C PRO A 257 -34.91 14.70 64.60
N THR A 258 -34.50 15.45 63.57
CA THR A 258 -33.08 15.61 63.19
C THR A 258 -32.78 17.06 62.82
N LYS A 259 -32.56 17.91 63.83
CA LYS A 259 -32.42 19.37 63.66
C LYS A 259 -31.27 19.81 62.73
N VAL A 260 -30.28 18.96 62.44
CA VAL A 260 -29.09 19.34 61.65
C VAL A 260 -29.15 18.75 60.24
N GLY A 261 -28.76 19.54 59.23
CA GLY A 261 -28.61 19.13 57.84
C GLY A 261 -29.72 19.57 56.89
N HIS A 262 -30.74 20.30 57.38
CA HIS A 262 -31.81 20.87 56.55
C HIS A 262 -32.46 22.10 57.21
N THR A 263 -33.20 22.90 56.44
CA THR A 263 -34.04 24.01 56.94
C THR A 263 -35.49 23.57 57.13
N ILE A 264 -36.33 24.40 57.77
CA ILE A 264 -37.77 24.12 57.98
C ILE A 264 -38.52 23.81 56.67
N ASP A 265 -38.16 24.49 55.58
CA ASP A 265 -38.78 24.32 54.25
C ASP A 265 -38.56 22.92 53.68
N ARG A 266 -37.45 22.28 54.06
CA ARG A 266 -37.06 20.93 53.64
C ARG A 266 -37.39 19.88 54.70
N CYS A 267 -38.11 20.26 55.76
CA CYS A 267 -38.45 19.35 56.86
C CYS A 267 -39.65 18.48 56.51
N TRP A 268 -39.50 17.17 56.72
CA TRP A 268 -40.53 16.16 56.48
C TRP A 268 -41.44 15.88 57.69
N ALA A 269 -41.10 16.40 58.87
CA ALA A 269 -41.93 16.30 60.06
C ALA A 269 -43.17 17.20 59.95
N LYS A 270 -44.20 16.92 60.76
CA LYS A 270 -45.43 17.70 60.83
C LYS A 270 -45.12 19.19 61.03
N GLY A 271 -45.80 20.08 60.30
CA GLY A 271 -45.54 21.53 60.28
C GLY A 271 -44.27 21.96 59.51
N GLY A 272 -43.60 21.04 58.81
CA GLY A 272 -42.46 21.33 57.93
C GLY A 272 -42.89 21.62 56.48
N GLY A 273 -42.12 22.43 55.75
CA GLY A 273 -42.43 22.82 54.36
C GLY A 273 -42.41 21.66 53.34
N ALA A 274 -41.92 20.49 53.75
CA ALA A 274 -41.93 19.25 52.96
C ALA A 274 -42.73 18.12 53.63
N GLU A 275 -43.68 18.45 54.52
CA GLU A 275 -44.60 17.47 55.13
C GLU A 275 -45.25 16.56 54.06
N GLY A 276 -45.46 15.29 54.40
CA GLY A 276 -45.99 14.25 53.50
C GLY A 276 -44.98 13.70 52.47
N LYS A 277 -44.03 14.52 52.02
CA LYS A 277 -43.03 14.18 50.96
C LYS A 277 -41.86 13.30 51.44
N ALA A 278 -41.92 12.78 52.66
CA ALA A 278 -40.85 11.96 53.22
C ALA A 278 -40.69 10.62 52.47
N PRO A 279 -39.44 10.17 52.20
CA PRO A 279 -39.18 8.85 51.62
C PRO A 279 -39.57 7.73 52.59
N LYS A 280 -39.85 6.54 52.05
CA LYS A 280 -40.36 5.39 52.82
C LYS A 280 -39.47 5.05 54.02
N SER A 281 -38.15 4.96 53.82
CA SER A 281 -37.16 4.71 54.88
C SER A 281 -37.14 5.74 56.02
N TRP A 282 -37.60 6.97 55.79
CA TRP A 282 -37.76 7.97 56.85
C TRP A 282 -39.10 7.79 57.59
N LYS A 283 -40.18 7.50 56.86
CA LYS A 283 -41.49 7.17 57.44
C LYS A 283 -41.38 5.95 58.36
N ASP A 284 -40.78 4.87 57.88
CA ASP A 284 -40.56 3.63 58.63
C ASP A 284 -39.77 3.88 59.94
N LYS A 285 -38.82 4.83 59.92
CA LYS A 285 -37.96 5.16 61.07
C LYS A 285 -38.59 6.10 62.10
N TYR A 286 -39.55 6.93 61.71
CA TYR A 286 -40.07 8.02 62.56
C TYR A 286 -41.61 8.03 62.77
N SER A 287 -42.41 7.30 61.97
CA SER A 287 -43.86 7.20 62.16
C SER A 287 -44.29 6.53 63.47
N MET A 288 -43.42 5.72 64.09
CA MET A 288 -43.71 5.01 65.34
C MET A 288 -43.54 5.85 66.63
N LYS A 289 -43.20 7.15 66.53
CA LYS A 289 -42.97 8.03 67.71
C LYS A 289 -44.05 9.10 67.95
N ALA A 290 -45.19 9.02 67.25
CA ALA A 290 -46.22 10.07 67.25
C ALA A 290 -47.54 9.69 67.96
N SER A 291 -47.50 8.74 68.91
CA SER A 291 -48.69 8.27 69.65
C SER A 291 -48.42 8.06 71.15
N ALA A 292 -48.24 9.17 71.87
CA ALA A 292 -48.48 9.29 73.32
C ALA A 292 -48.61 10.79 73.66
N ILE A 293 -49.48 11.14 74.62
CA ILE A 293 -49.88 12.51 75.02
C ILE A 293 -50.80 13.21 73.99
N ASP A 294 -52.03 13.64 74.30
CA ASP A 294 -53.01 13.19 75.31
C ASP A 294 -54.44 13.60 74.83
N SER A 295 -55.45 13.04 75.48
CA SER A 295 -56.90 13.25 75.45
C SER A 295 -57.45 14.64 75.06
N THR A 296 -58.50 14.64 74.23
CA THR A 296 -59.89 15.00 74.64
C THR A 296 -60.91 14.74 73.51
N SER A 297 -62.18 14.57 73.86
CA SER A 297 -63.34 14.24 73.01
C SER A 297 -64.61 14.84 73.68
N PRO A 298 -65.82 14.92 73.07
CA PRO A 298 -66.25 14.74 71.67
C PRO A 298 -67.02 15.98 71.12
N ILE A 299 -67.62 15.88 69.92
CA ILE A 299 -69.02 16.27 69.62
C ILE A 299 -69.46 15.70 68.24
N ASP A 300 -70.76 15.40 68.12
CA ASP A 300 -71.43 14.59 67.09
C ASP A 300 -71.80 15.29 65.74
N VAL A 301 -72.33 14.45 64.81
CA VAL A 301 -73.45 14.65 63.84
C VAL A 301 -73.06 14.19 62.39
N TYR A 302 -73.55 13.07 61.80
CA TYR A 302 -74.88 12.70 61.20
C TYR A 302 -75.22 13.52 59.91
N VAL A 303 -75.72 13.02 58.75
CA VAL A 303 -76.35 11.75 58.28
C VAL A 303 -76.03 11.49 56.76
N GLY A 304 -76.04 10.23 56.29
CA GLY A 304 -76.37 9.86 54.88
C GLY A 304 -75.18 9.52 53.96
N ALA A 305 -75.01 8.33 53.35
CA ALA A 305 -75.94 7.52 52.53
C ALA A 305 -76.48 8.34 51.33
N THR A 306 -76.28 7.95 50.05
CA THR A 306 -76.61 6.66 49.44
C THR A 306 -76.01 6.46 48.02
N TYR A 307 -75.90 5.19 47.60
CA TYR A 307 -76.02 4.67 46.22
C TYR A 307 -75.00 5.06 45.11
N SER A 308 -74.26 4.05 44.68
CA SER A 308 -74.00 3.78 43.23
C SER A 308 -75.26 3.09 42.65
N PRO A 309 -75.52 3.13 41.32
CA PRO A 309 -75.05 1.99 40.52
C PRO A 309 -74.75 2.26 39.03
N LYS A 310 -73.91 1.38 38.46
CA LYS A 310 -74.02 0.78 37.10
C LYS A 310 -73.84 1.69 35.87
N ASN A 311 -73.14 1.20 34.84
CA ASN A 311 -73.81 0.37 33.83
C ASN A 311 -73.49 0.79 32.38
N THR A 312 -72.59 0.09 31.67
CA THR A 312 -72.69 -0.24 30.22
C THR A 312 -72.64 0.90 29.17
N ASP A 313 -72.33 0.69 27.89
CA ASP A 313 -71.49 -0.30 27.16
C ASP A 313 -71.44 0.12 25.68
N GLY A 314 -70.42 -0.29 24.93
CA GLY A 314 -70.32 -0.11 23.47
C GLY A 314 -70.10 1.32 22.95
N SER A 315 -69.80 1.53 21.66
CA SER A 315 -69.54 0.54 20.61
C SER A 315 -68.83 1.15 19.39
N LEU A 316 -68.14 0.28 18.64
CA LEU A 316 -67.75 0.39 17.21
C LEU A 316 -66.88 1.57 16.66
N MET A 317 -65.65 1.17 16.27
CA MET A 317 -64.94 1.40 14.98
C MET A 317 -65.86 1.46 13.72
N PRO A 318 -65.44 1.91 12.50
CA PRO A 318 -64.11 1.78 11.85
C PRO A 318 -63.58 3.09 11.19
N PHE A 319 -62.43 3.17 10.51
CA PHE A 319 -61.63 2.20 9.74
C PHE A 319 -60.11 2.29 10.01
#